data_AF-A0A2R5LJM9-F1
#
_entry.id   AF-A0A2R5LJM9-F1
#
_cell.length_a   1.000
_cell.length_b   1.000
_cell.length_c   1.000
_cell.angle_alpha   90.00
_cell.angle_beta   90.00
_cell.angle_gamma   90.00
#
_symmetry.space_group_name_H-M   'P 1'
#
loop_
_entity.id
_entity.type
_entity.pdbx_description
1 polymer ?
#
loop_
_entity_poly.entity_id
_entity_poly.type
_entity_poly.pdbx_seq_one_letter_code
_entity_poly.pdbx_strand_id
1 'polypeptide(L)'
;MKLNISYPATGCQKLIEVDDEKKVRIFYEKRMGQEVEADSLGDEWKGYVVRISGGNDKQGFPMKQGILTAGRVRLLLSKGHSCYRPRRTGERKRKSVRGCIVDSNLSVISLVIKKKGEQEIPGLTDTTLPRRLGPKRASKIRKLYNLSKEDDVRQYVIRRPLPQKEGKKPRSKAPKIQRLITPAMLQHKRHRLALKKRRTLKRKEDAAEYARLLAQRAKEKKEKRQDQIRRRRSASQSQSQSSTGAAPAPPKAPKAAKAPAAPKAATAQAKAPAKAPAKEAAKTKSKAKPKGK
;
A
#
# COMPACT_ATOMS: atom_id res chain seq x y z
N MET A 1 34.25 -22.30 24.47
CA MET A 1 33.13 -21.85 23.59
C MET A 1 32.95 -20.35 23.75
N LYS A 2 32.56 -19.60 22.72
CA LYS A 2 32.40 -18.14 22.82
C LYS A 2 30.93 -17.74 22.97
N LEU A 3 30.65 -16.79 23.86
CA LEU A 3 29.33 -16.20 24.08
C LEU A 3 29.33 -14.76 23.59
N ASN A 4 28.58 -14.47 22.54
CA ASN A 4 28.37 -13.12 22.03
C ASN A 4 27.09 -12.54 22.65
N ILE A 5 27.23 -11.71 23.67
CA ILE A 5 26.13 -11.25 24.49
C ILE A 5 25.81 -9.79 24.14
N SER A 6 24.54 -9.50 23.92
CA SER A 6 24.05 -8.16 23.63
C SER A 6 23.03 -7.70 24.66
N TYR A 7 23.09 -6.42 25.02
CA TYR A 7 22.09 -5.78 25.87
C TYR A 7 21.33 -4.70 25.09
N PRO A 8 20.09 -4.96 24.63
CA PRO A 8 19.37 -4.03 23.77
C PRO A 8 19.01 -2.68 24.40
N ALA A 9 18.96 -2.60 25.73
CA ALA A 9 18.61 -1.36 26.43
C ALA A 9 19.72 -0.32 26.32
N THR A 10 20.97 -0.73 26.51
CA THR A 10 22.16 0.14 26.38
C THR A 10 22.71 0.16 24.96
N GLY A 11 22.47 -0.89 24.18
CA GLY A 11 23.03 -1.07 22.84
C GLY A 11 24.47 -1.63 22.83
N CYS A 12 24.99 -2.02 24.00
CA CYS A 12 26.33 -2.59 24.14
C CYS A 12 26.35 -4.09 23.82
N GLN A 13 27.52 -4.59 23.45
CA GLN A 13 27.78 -5.99 23.17
C GLN A 13 29.15 -6.38 23.70
N LYS A 14 29.29 -7.61 24.19
CA LYS A 14 30.53 -8.16 24.70
C LYS A 14 30.67 -9.61 24.26
N LEU A 15 31.86 -9.98 23.79
CA LEU A 15 32.23 -11.35 23.51
C LEU A 15 32.98 -11.90 24.73
N ILE A 16 32.50 -13.00 25.29
CA ILE A 16 33.11 -13.67 26.44
C ILE A 16 33.53 -15.07 25.99
N GLU A 17 34.74 -15.46 26.34
CA GLU A 17 35.25 -16.80 26.12
C GLU A 17 35.04 -17.61 27.40
N VAL A 18 34.36 -18.75 27.28
CA VAL A 18 34.06 -19.65 28.39
C VAL A 18 34.57 -21.04 28.03
N ASP A 19 35.64 -21.47 28.69
CA ASP A 19 36.27 -22.76 28.42
C ASP A 19 35.68 -23.89 29.28
N ASP A 20 35.13 -23.56 30.44
CA ASP A 20 34.46 -24.53 31.31
C ASP A 20 33.12 -24.99 30.71
N GLU A 21 33.07 -26.25 30.31
CA GLU A 21 31.89 -26.88 29.72
C GLU A 21 30.71 -26.95 30.70
N LYS A 22 30.96 -27.02 32.02
CA LYS A 22 29.88 -27.07 33.04
C LYS A 22 29.02 -25.81 33.00
N LYS A 23 29.65 -24.64 32.80
CA LYS A 23 28.96 -23.35 32.68
C LYS A 23 28.12 -23.25 31.43
N VAL A 24 28.58 -23.86 30.34
CA VAL A 24 27.94 -23.79 29.02
C VAL A 24 26.81 -24.82 28.87
N ARG A 25 26.84 -25.90 29.65
CA ARG A 25 25.90 -27.03 29.58
C ARG A 25 24.43 -26.62 29.68
N ILE A 26 24.14 -25.53 30.37
CA ILE A 26 22.78 -25.00 30.56
C ILE A 26 22.14 -24.59 29.23
N PHE A 27 22.96 -24.21 28.25
CA PHE A 27 22.48 -23.88 26.91
C PHE A 27 22.25 -25.11 26.05
N TYR A 28 22.81 -26.28 26.39
CA TYR A 28 22.65 -27.48 25.58
C TYR A 28 21.21 -27.98 25.61
N GLU A 29 20.79 -28.58 24.49
CA GLU A 29 19.42 -29.05 24.25
C GLU A 29 18.34 -27.96 24.26
N LYS A 30 18.71 -26.71 24.57
CA LYS A 30 17.83 -25.56 24.42
C LYS A 30 17.73 -25.17 22.96
N ARG A 31 16.55 -24.66 22.61
CA ARG A 31 16.24 -24.16 21.28
C ARG A 31 16.50 -22.66 21.18
N MET A 32 16.91 -22.22 20.01
CA MET A 32 16.95 -20.80 19.68
C MET A 32 15.59 -20.16 19.97
N GLY A 33 15.64 -19.04 20.67
CA GLY A 33 14.49 -18.29 21.15
C GLY A 33 14.09 -18.58 22.60
N GLN A 34 14.61 -19.62 23.24
CA GLN A 34 14.34 -19.92 24.65
C GLN A 34 15.06 -18.97 25.60
N GLU A 35 14.43 -18.72 26.74
CA GLU A 35 15.00 -17.99 27.87
C GLU A 35 15.68 -18.97 28.81
N VAL A 36 16.85 -18.56 29.30
CA VAL A 36 17.75 -19.36 30.11
C VAL A 36 18.29 -18.46 31.21
N GLU A 37 18.29 -18.98 32.44
CA GLU A 37 18.90 -18.33 33.59
C GLU A 37 20.42 -18.43 33.45
N ALA A 38 21.10 -17.29 33.59
CA ALA A 38 22.54 -17.18 33.36
C ALA A 38 23.37 -17.35 34.64
N ASP A 39 22.74 -17.67 35.77
CA ASP A 39 23.34 -17.70 37.10
C ASP A 39 24.60 -18.57 37.19
N SER A 40 24.63 -19.71 36.47
CA SER A 40 25.79 -20.60 36.54
C SER A 40 26.96 -20.20 35.63
N LEU A 41 26.88 -19.09 34.89
CA LEU A 41 28.06 -18.51 34.23
C LEU A 41 29.05 -17.93 35.24
N GLY A 42 28.55 -17.44 36.38
CA GLY A 42 29.31 -16.88 37.49
C GLY A 42 28.48 -15.90 38.31
N ASP A 43 29.02 -15.44 39.44
CA ASP A 43 28.30 -14.57 40.38
C ASP A 43 27.84 -13.24 39.75
N GLU A 44 28.62 -12.70 38.80
CA GLU A 44 28.27 -11.50 38.02
C GLU A 44 26.97 -11.65 37.21
N TRP A 45 26.59 -12.89 36.90
CA TRP A 45 25.41 -13.22 36.09
C TRP A 45 24.20 -13.61 36.93
N LYS A 46 24.29 -13.51 38.26
CA LYS A 46 23.19 -13.84 39.16
C LYS A 46 21.97 -12.95 38.91
N GLY A 47 20.81 -13.58 38.69
CA GLY A 47 19.55 -12.92 38.38
C GLY A 47 19.43 -12.46 36.92
N TYR A 48 20.42 -12.71 36.07
CA TYR A 48 20.32 -12.40 34.64
C TYR A 48 19.55 -13.50 33.90
N VAL A 49 18.58 -13.07 33.11
CA VAL A 49 17.88 -13.96 32.17
C VAL A 49 18.29 -13.59 30.76
N VAL A 50 18.85 -14.57 30.05
CA VAL A 50 19.30 -14.42 28.67
C VAL A 50 18.41 -15.23 27.73
N ARG A 51 18.21 -14.71 26.52
CA ARG A 51 17.54 -15.43 25.44
C ARG A 51 18.56 -15.86 24.40
N ILE A 52 18.51 -17.13 24.01
CA ILE A 52 19.34 -17.64 22.91
C ILE A 52 18.82 -17.04 21.60
N SER A 53 19.59 -16.14 20.99
CA SER A 53 19.20 -15.46 19.75
C SER A 53 19.70 -16.15 18.49
N GLY A 54 20.73 -16.99 18.62
CA GLY A 54 21.31 -17.79 17.55
C GLY A 54 22.75 -18.16 17.85
N GLY A 55 23.53 -18.40 16.81
CA GLY A 55 24.91 -18.83 16.93
C GLY A 55 25.50 -19.28 15.60
N ASN A 56 26.79 -19.59 15.64
CA ASN A 56 27.53 -20.13 14.52
C ASN A 56 28.21 -21.44 14.93
N ASP A 57 28.13 -22.42 14.04
CA ASP A 57 28.85 -23.69 14.14
C ASP A 57 30.37 -23.48 14.02
N LYS A 58 31.19 -24.46 14.44
CA LYS A 58 32.66 -24.42 14.34
C LYS A 58 33.16 -24.16 12.92
N GLN A 59 32.43 -24.64 11.90
CA GLN A 59 32.71 -24.39 10.49
C GLN A 59 32.01 -23.13 9.93
N GLY A 60 31.48 -22.26 10.79
CA GLY A 60 30.90 -20.96 10.42
C GLY A 60 29.47 -20.99 9.87
N PHE A 61 28.79 -22.14 9.90
CA PHE A 61 27.38 -22.21 9.46
C PHE A 61 26.46 -21.57 10.52
N PRO A 62 25.60 -20.60 10.14
CA PRO A 62 24.71 -19.94 11.09
C PRO A 62 23.50 -20.83 11.45
N MET A 63 22.96 -20.65 12.65
CA MET A 63 21.72 -21.28 13.10
C MET A 63 20.49 -20.69 12.40
N LYS A 64 19.44 -21.50 12.20
CA LYS A 64 18.15 -21.05 11.66
C LYS A 64 16.96 -21.54 12.49
N GLN A 65 16.06 -20.61 12.81
CA GLN A 65 14.84 -20.90 13.57
C GLN A 65 13.96 -21.89 12.80
N GLY A 66 13.39 -22.85 13.54
CA GLY A 66 12.41 -23.80 13.01
C GLY A 66 13.01 -25.10 12.46
N ILE A 67 14.34 -25.20 12.33
CA ILE A 67 14.98 -26.48 12.04
C ILE A 67 15.23 -27.22 13.35
N LEU A 68 14.36 -28.16 13.71
CA LEU A 68 14.39 -28.88 14.99
C LEU A 68 15.44 -30.00 15.04
N THR A 69 16.66 -29.70 14.61
CA THR A 69 17.81 -30.60 14.70
C THR A 69 18.93 -29.92 15.47
N ALA A 70 19.81 -30.71 16.09
CA ALA A 70 21.09 -30.20 16.54
C ALA A 70 21.99 -29.95 15.32
N GLY A 71 22.20 -30.95 14.47
CA GLY A 71 23.09 -30.90 13.30
C GLY A 71 22.72 -29.95 12.16
N ARG A 72 23.41 -30.09 11.03
CA ARG A 72 23.19 -29.28 9.82
C ARG A 72 22.21 -29.95 8.85
N VAL A 73 21.43 -29.12 8.17
CA VAL A 73 20.49 -29.57 7.13
C VAL A 73 20.66 -28.71 5.88
N ARG A 74 20.48 -29.31 4.69
CA ARG A 74 20.51 -28.60 3.40
C ARG A 74 19.10 -28.23 2.93
N LEU A 75 18.76 -26.95 3.04
CA LEU A 75 17.45 -26.42 2.65
C LEU A 75 17.52 -25.58 1.38
N LEU A 76 16.44 -25.57 0.60
CA LEU A 76 16.27 -24.69 -0.56
C LEU A 76 15.72 -23.33 -0.10
N LEU A 77 16.60 -22.32 -0.01
CA LEU A 77 16.27 -20.98 0.50
C LEU A 77 15.90 -20.02 -0.62
N SER A 78 14.89 -19.19 -0.38
CA SER A 78 14.40 -18.10 -1.24
C SER A 78 14.52 -16.72 -0.57
N LYS A 79 14.04 -15.66 -1.23
CA LYS A 79 14.01 -14.29 -0.69
C LYS A 79 13.20 -14.21 0.61
N GLY A 80 13.78 -13.60 1.65
CA GLY A 80 13.11 -13.37 2.94
C GLY A 80 13.44 -14.41 4.01
N HIS A 81 14.01 -15.56 3.64
CA HIS A 81 14.56 -16.49 4.62
C HIS A 81 15.86 -15.96 5.24
N SER A 82 16.05 -16.19 6.53
CA SER A 82 17.36 -16.04 7.18
C SER A 82 18.42 -16.95 6.55
N CYS A 83 19.70 -16.55 6.71
CA CYS A 83 20.90 -17.25 6.21
C CYS A 83 21.11 -17.22 4.68
N TYR A 84 20.26 -16.48 3.94
CA TYR A 84 20.41 -16.32 2.50
C TYR A 84 19.95 -14.94 2.02
N ARG A 85 20.68 -14.39 1.05
CA ARG A 85 20.32 -13.20 0.29
C ARG A 85 20.39 -13.55 -1.20
N PRO A 86 19.26 -13.55 -1.93
CA PRO A 86 19.27 -13.83 -3.36
C PRO A 86 19.96 -12.71 -4.14
N ARG A 87 20.64 -13.07 -5.24
CA ARG A 87 21.30 -12.12 -6.15
C ARG A 87 20.39 -11.75 -7.31
N ARG A 88 19.55 -12.69 -7.77
CA ARG A 88 18.52 -12.45 -8.78
C ARG A 88 17.12 -12.58 -8.19
N THR A 89 16.16 -11.87 -8.77
CA THR A 89 14.74 -12.01 -8.40
C THR A 89 14.26 -13.41 -8.74
N GLY A 90 13.59 -14.07 -7.79
CA GLY A 90 13.10 -15.45 -7.97
C GLY A 90 14.15 -16.54 -7.74
N GLU A 91 15.43 -16.18 -7.52
CA GLU A 91 16.49 -17.16 -7.24
C GLU A 91 16.20 -17.95 -5.94
N ARG A 92 16.33 -19.27 -6.03
CA ARG A 92 16.35 -20.18 -4.88
C ARG A 92 17.67 -20.92 -4.88
N LYS A 93 18.31 -21.05 -3.71
CA LYS A 93 19.60 -21.76 -3.58
C LYS A 93 19.57 -22.76 -2.44
N ARG A 94 20.01 -23.99 -2.71
CA ARG A 94 20.17 -25.02 -1.68
C ARG A 94 21.42 -24.74 -0.86
N LYS A 95 21.27 -24.47 0.44
CA LYS A 95 22.37 -24.14 1.36
C LYS A 95 22.31 -25.00 2.62
N SER A 96 23.48 -25.36 3.13
CA SER A 96 23.64 -25.97 4.45
C SER A 96 23.46 -24.92 5.54
N VAL A 97 22.68 -25.25 6.57
CA VAL A 97 22.37 -24.36 7.70
C VAL A 97 22.37 -25.20 8.98
N ARG A 98 22.82 -24.63 10.10
CA ARG A 98 22.77 -25.30 11.40
C ARG A 98 21.35 -25.26 11.96
N GLY A 99 20.94 -26.33 12.62
CA GLY A 99 19.65 -26.41 13.29
C GLY A 99 19.51 -25.43 14.45
N CYS A 100 18.32 -25.38 15.04
CA CYS A 100 18.02 -24.44 16.13
C CYS A 100 18.35 -24.97 17.52
N ILE A 101 18.66 -26.27 17.67
CA ILE A 101 19.02 -26.88 18.95
C ILE A 101 20.51 -26.64 19.19
N VAL A 102 20.83 -26.14 20.38
CA VAL A 102 22.20 -25.84 20.81
C VAL A 102 22.88 -27.12 21.27
N ASP A 103 24.17 -27.22 20.94
CA ASP A 103 25.01 -28.39 21.12
C ASP A 103 26.49 -27.95 21.22
N SER A 104 27.38 -28.81 21.70
CA SER A 104 28.81 -28.54 21.92
C SER A 104 29.59 -28.23 20.63
N ASN A 105 29.02 -28.58 19.48
CA ASN A 105 29.59 -28.33 18.17
C ASN A 105 29.54 -26.85 17.71
N LEU A 106 28.87 -25.97 18.47
CA LEU A 106 28.86 -24.55 18.16
C LEU A 106 30.17 -23.87 18.61
N SER A 107 30.65 -22.91 17.81
CA SER A 107 31.80 -22.08 18.20
C SER A 107 31.37 -20.85 18.98
N VAL A 108 30.26 -20.22 18.53
CA VAL A 108 29.71 -19.01 19.14
C VAL A 108 28.21 -19.19 19.39
N ILE A 109 27.75 -18.89 20.60
CA ILE A 109 26.33 -18.68 20.92
C ILE A 109 26.07 -17.18 21.03
N SER A 110 25.05 -16.69 20.33
CA SER A 110 24.60 -15.31 20.43
C SER A 110 23.45 -15.20 21.44
N LEU A 111 23.64 -14.40 22.50
CA LEU A 111 22.69 -14.21 23.59
C LEU A 111 22.17 -12.78 23.64
N VAL A 112 20.93 -12.61 24.08
CA VAL A 112 20.28 -11.31 24.30
C VAL A 112 19.80 -11.24 25.75
N ILE A 113 20.28 -10.27 26.52
CA ILE A 113 19.78 -10.06 27.88
C ILE A 113 18.33 -9.57 27.84
N LYS A 114 17.46 -10.27 28.59
CA LYS A 114 16.03 -9.96 28.75
C LYS A 114 15.74 -9.30 30.08
N LYS A 115 16.30 -9.83 31.16
CA LYS A 115 16.23 -9.27 32.50
C LYS A 115 17.66 -9.00 32.99
N LYS A 116 17.89 -7.80 33.51
CA LYS A 116 19.15 -7.41 34.15
C LYS A 116 19.14 -7.98 35.57
N GLY A 117 20.24 -8.61 35.98
CA GLY A 117 20.47 -9.02 37.37
C GLY A 117 20.93 -7.87 38.25
N GLU A 118 21.35 -8.20 39.46
CA GLU A 118 21.74 -7.21 40.48
C GLU A 118 23.10 -6.57 40.20
N GLN A 119 24.10 -7.40 39.85
CA GLN A 119 25.46 -6.93 39.59
C GLN A 119 25.61 -6.37 38.18
N GLU A 120 26.50 -5.40 38.00
CA GLU A 120 26.78 -4.83 36.67
C GLU A 120 27.95 -5.53 36.00
N ILE A 121 27.81 -5.77 34.69
CA ILE A 121 28.82 -6.42 33.88
C ILE A 121 29.61 -5.34 33.11
N PRO A 122 30.93 -5.25 33.31
CA PRO A 122 31.74 -4.20 32.73
C PRO A 122 31.73 -4.27 31.20
N GLY A 123 31.47 -3.12 30.57
CA GLY A 123 31.39 -2.97 29.12
C GLY A 123 30.11 -3.50 28.47
N LEU A 124 29.14 -4.00 29.25
CA LEU A 124 27.85 -4.49 28.73
C LEU A 124 26.65 -3.73 29.33
N THR A 125 26.56 -3.66 30.66
CA THR A 125 25.44 -2.99 31.35
C THR A 125 25.79 -1.62 31.90
N ASP A 126 27.07 -1.40 32.18
CA ASP A 126 27.62 -0.15 32.73
C ASP A 126 27.50 1.01 31.72
N THR A 127 28.03 0.81 30.50
CA THR A 127 28.02 1.86 29.48
C THR A 127 26.71 1.91 28.69
N THR A 128 26.24 3.12 28.37
CA THR A 128 25.08 3.35 27.50
C THR A 128 25.52 3.97 26.17
N LEU A 129 25.17 3.33 25.05
CA LEU A 129 25.44 3.87 23.71
C LEU A 129 24.23 4.67 23.19
N PRO A 130 24.35 5.99 22.99
CA PRO A 130 23.23 6.80 22.53
C PRO A 130 22.86 6.48 21.08
N ARG A 131 21.55 6.50 20.79
CA ARG A 131 21.04 6.30 19.42
C ARG A 131 21.39 7.49 18.53
N ARG A 132 22.34 7.30 17.62
CA ARG A 132 22.82 8.34 16.70
C ARG A 132 21.76 8.93 15.76
N LEU A 133 20.76 8.15 15.33
CA LEU A 133 19.81 8.55 14.30
C LEU A 133 18.41 8.76 14.86
N GLY A 134 17.91 9.98 14.72
CA GLY A 134 16.54 10.34 15.05
C GLY A 134 15.51 9.96 13.98
N PRO A 135 14.22 10.19 14.25
CA PRO A 135 13.14 9.91 13.31
C PRO A 135 13.18 10.82 12.07
N LYS A 136 13.02 10.22 10.88
CA LYS A 136 13.00 10.95 9.58
C LYS A 136 11.60 11.32 9.09
N ARG A 137 10.57 10.56 9.46
CA ARG A 137 9.19 10.74 8.97
C ARG A 137 8.45 11.74 9.86
N ALA A 138 7.72 12.68 9.26
CA ALA A 138 6.98 13.72 10.01
C ALA A 138 6.12 13.13 11.15
N SER A 139 5.38 12.06 10.89
CA SER A 139 4.55 11.39 11.90
C SER A 139 5.35 10.74 13.04
N LYS A 140 6.60 10.32 12.79
CA LYS A 140 7.47 9.76 13.84
C LYS A 140 8.12 10.86 14.68
N ILE A 141 8.40 12.02 14.08
CA ILE A 141 8.89 13.20 14.81
C ILE A 141 7.81 13.68 15.78
N ARG A 142 6.54 13.78 15.32
CA ARG A 142 5.41 14.14 16.18
C ARG A 142 5.26 13.21 17.38
N LYS A 143 5.32 11.89 17.16
CA LYS A 143 5.25 10.89 18.23
C LYS A 143 6.40 11.00 19.24
N LEU A 144 7.60 11.39 18.79
CA LEU A 144 8.76 11.48 19.69
C LEU A 144 8.63 12.65 20.66
N TYR A 145 8.12 13.78 20.19
CA TYR A 145 7.98 15.02 20.98
C TYR A 145 6.54 15.26 21.47
N ASN A 146 5.64 14.28 21.33
CA ASN A 146 4.22 14.40 21.64
C ASN A 146 3.53 15.62 21.02
N LEU A 147 3.92 15.97 19.79
CA LEU A 147 3.36 17.12 19.07
C LEU A 147 1.96 16.84 18.53
N SER A 148 1.16 17.91 18.47
CA SER A 148 -0.12 17.94 17.77
C SER A 148 0.05 17.88 16.25
N LYS A 149 -1.07 17.90 15.51
CA LYS A 149 -1.03 17.84 14.04
C LYS A 149 -0.76 19.22 13.44
N GLU A 150 -1.09 20.26 14.20
CA GLU A 150 -0.99 21.67 13.88
C GLU A 150 0.47 22.14 13.97
N ASP A 151 1.26 21.53 14.85
CA ASP A 151 2.65 21.90 15.09
C ASP A 151 3.58 21.66 13.88
N ASP A 152 4.52 22.60 13.69
CA ASP A 152 5.56 22.50 12.67
C ASP A 152 6.72 21.60 13.13
N VAL A 153 6.76 20.40 12.55
CA VAL A 153 7.79 19.40 12.80
C VAL A 153 9.20 19.80 12.33
N ARG A 154 9.36 20.87 11.54
CA ARG A 154 10.68 21.30 11.01
C ARG A 154 11.61 21.79 12.12
N GLN A 155 11.05 22.41 13.15
CA GLN A 155 11.81 22.96 14.27
C GLN A 155 12.35 21.85 15.17
N TYR A 156 11.61 20.75 15.31
CA TYR A 156 11.91 19.62 16.19
C TYR A 156 12.78 18.53 15.54
N VAL A 157 13.46 18.82 14.43
CA VAL A 157 14.33 17.82 13.78
C VAL A 157 15.65 17.73 14.52
N ILE A 158 15.94 16.55 15.07
CA ILE A 158 17.24 16.24 15.67
C ILE A 158 18.35 16.43 14.63
N ARG A 159 19.26 17.36 14.92
CA ARG A 159 20.47 17.60 14.13
C ARG A 159 21.63 16.85 14.75
N ARG A 160 22.48 16.28 13.90
CA ARG A 160 23.71 15.63 14.31
C ARG A 160 24.89 16.61 14.17
N PRO A 161 25.67 16.87 15.22
CA PRO A 161 26.96 17.54 15.07
C PRO A 161 27.92 16.62 14.30
N LEU A 162 28.61 17.19 13.31
CA LEU A 162 29.67 16.51 12.59
C LEU A 162 31.00 16.67 13.35
N PRO A 163 31.91 15.69 13.24
CA PRO A 163 33.25 15.84 13.79
C PRO A 163 33.90 17.12 13.24
N GLN A 164 34.50 17.91 14.13
CA GLN A 164 35.19 19.13 13.75
C GLN A 164 36.36 18.76 12.84
N LYS A 165 36.47 19.46 11.71
CA LYS A 165 37.65 19.38 10.85
C LYS A 165 38.52 20.56 11.20
N GLU A 166 39.83 20.35 11.31
CA GLU A 166 40.80 21.40 11.60
C GLU A 166 40.60 22.60 10.66
N GLY A 167 40.60 23.81 11.24
CA GLY A 167 40.37 25.07 10.54
C GLY A 167 38.94 25.33 10.07
N LYS A 168 37.95 24.46 10.34
CA LYS A 168 36.55 24.63 9.89
C LYS A 168 35.60 24.76 11.06
N LYS A 169 34.66 25.72 10.94
CA LYS A 169 33.57 25.93 11.91
C LYS A 169 32.77 24.63 12.15
N PRO A 170 32.29 24.39 13.38
CA PRO A 170 31.48 23.20 13.68
C PRO A 170 30.22 23.18 12.81
N ARG A 171 29.94 22.03 12.18
CA ARG A 171 28.80 21.85 11.28
C ARG A 171 27.81 20.84 11.85
N SER A 172 26.51 21.08 11.66
CA SER A 172 25.47 20.11 11.95
C SER A 172 24.76 19.64 10.67
N LYS A 173 24.30 18.38 10.66
CA LYS A 173 23.48 17.82 9.58
C LYS A 173 22.12 17.38 10.11
N ALA A 174 21.07 17.64 9.35
CA ALA A 174 19.72 17.19 9.63
C ALA A 174 19.20 16.29 8.49
N PRO A 175 18.36 15.30 8.78
CA PRO A 175 17.69 14.52 7.75
C PRO A 175 16.61 15.35 7.04
N LYS A 176 16.44 15.13 5.72
CA LYS A 176 15.26 15.61 5.00
C LYS A 176 14.01 14.91 5.54
N ILE A 177 13.06 15.70 6.05
CA ILE A 177 11.80 15.17 6.59
C ILE A 177 10.98 14.53 5.47
N GLN A 178 10.58 13.28 5.69
CA GLN A 178 9.72 12.56 4.75
C GLN A 178 8.25 12.68 5.16
N ARG A 179 7.36 12.74 4.17
CA ARG A 179 5.89 12.85 4.35
C ARG A 179 5.45 14.12 5.09
N LEU A 180 6.21 15.20 4.93
CA LEU A 180 5.78 16.53 5.34
C LEU A 180 4.78 17.07 4.31
N ILE A 181 3.71 17.69 4.78
CA ILE A 181 2.77 18.42 3.94
C ILE A 181 3.45 19.72 3.53
N THR A 182 3.77 19.87 2.24
CA THR A 182 4.43 21.08 1.69
C THR A 182 3.50 21.82 0.74
N PRO A 183 3.71 23.13 0.51
CA PRO A 183 2.95 23.91 -0.47
C PRO A 183 2.97 23.28 -1.87
N ALA A 184 4.12 22.78 -2.32
CA ALA A 184 4.24 22.07 -3.59
C ALA A 184 3.35 20.82 -3.67
N MET A 185 3.26 20.03 -2.59
CA MET A 185 2.36 18.87 -2.55
C MET A 185 0.88 19.29 -2.63
N LEU A 186 0.50 20.38 -1.96
CA LEU A 186 -0.84 20.94 -2.05
C LEU A 186 -1.15 21.45 -3.46
N GLN A 187 -0.19 22.10 -4.11
CA GLN A 187 -0.28 22.53 -5.51
C GLN A 187 -0.44 21.33 -6.46
N HIS A 188 0.36 20.28 -6.33
CA HIS A 188 0.21 19.05 -7.12
C HIS A 188 -1.17 18.41 -6.93
N LYS A 189 -1.71 18.43 -5.71
CA LYS A 189 -3.06 17.94 -5.42
C LYS A 189 -4.12 18.80 -6.11
N ARG A 190 -4.04 20.13 -6.01
CA ARG A 190 -4.93 21.08 -6.69
C ARG A 190 -4.88 20.91 -8.21
N HIS A 191 -3.68 20.84 -8.78
CA HIS A 191 -3.47 20.64 -10.21
C HIS A 191 -4.09 19.33 -10.71
N ARG A 192 -3.89 18.21 -9.99
CA ARG A 192 -4.51 16.92 -10.34
C ARG A 192 -6.04 17.02 -10.36
N LEU A 193 -6.63 17.71 -9.39
CA LEU A 193 -8.09 17.94 -9.36
C LEU A 193 -8.54 18.84 -10.51
N ALA A 194 -7.79 19.90 -10.81
CA ALA A 194 -8.07 20.78 -11.94
C ALA A 194 -8.02 20.03 -13.28
N LEU A 195 -7.03 19.15 -13.50
CA LEU A 195 -6.95 18.31 -14.69
C LEU A 195 -8.16 17.38 -14.83
N LYS A 196 -8.65 16.79 -13.72
CA LYS A 196 -9.87 15.97 -13.74
C LYS A 196 -11.08 16.81 -14.18
N LYS A 197 -11.24 18.00 -13.61
CA LYS A 197 -12.32 18.95 -13.99
C LYS A 197 -12.21 19.36 -15.46
N ARG A 198 -11.02 19.70 -15.94
CA ARG A 198 -10.77 20.07 -17.34
C ARG A 198 -11.15 18.95 -18.30
N ARG A 199 -10.78 17.70 -17.97
CA ARG A 199 -11.16 16.52 -18.79
C ARG A 199 -12.66 16.31 -18.82
N THR A 200 -13.36 16.52 -17.70
CA THR A 200 -14.82 16.41 -17.66
C THR A 200 -15.54 17.52 -18.41
N LEU A 201 -15.01 18.75 -18.34
CA LEU A 201 -15.55 19.89 -19.09
C LEU A 201 -15.36 19.70 -20.59
N LYS A 202 -14.12 19.38 -21.01
CA LYS A 202 -13.83 19.09 -22.42
C LYS A 202 -14.74 18.00 -22.98
N ARG A 203 -14.94 16.88 -22.24
CA ARG A 203 -15.88 15.83 -22.68
C ARG A 203 -17.31 16.34 -22.87
N LYS A 204 -17.78 17.23 -22.00
CA LYS A 204 -19.13 17.81 -22.11
C LYS A 204 -19.22 18.77 -23.29
N GLU A 205 -18.19 19.58 -23.51
CA GLU A 205 -18.07 20.49 -24.65
C GLU A 205 -18.05 19.69 -25.96
N ASP A 206 -17.15 18.72 -26.10
CA ASP A 206 -17.05 17.83 -27.27
C ASP A 206 -18.40 17.12 -27.56
N ALA A 207 -19.10 16.65 -26.51
CA ALA A 207 -20.41 16.01 -26.66
C ALA A 207 -21.50 16.98 -27.11
N ALA A 208 -21.48 18.22 -26.60
CA ALA A 208 -22.42 19.27 -27.01
C ALA A 208 -22.16 19.73 -28.45
N GLU A 209 -20.89 19.89 -28.84
CA GLU A 209 -20.49 20.20 -30.21
C GLU A 209 -20.92 19.10 -31.18
N TYR A 210 -20.66 17.84 -30.84
CA TYR A 210 -21.09 16.71 -31.65
C TYR A 210 -22.62 16.63 -31.77
N ALA A 211 -23.36 16.90 -30.70
CA ALA A 211 -24.82 16.95 -30.72
C ALA A 211 -25.35 18.08 -31.64
N ARG A 212 -24.71 19.27 -31.61
CA ARG A 212 -25.04 20.37 -32.54
C ARG A 212 -24.79 19.97 -33.99
N LEU A 213 -23.65 19.36 -34.29
CA LEU A 213 -23.32 18.88 -35.64
C LEU A 213 -24.30 17.82 -36.13
N LEU A 214 -24.70 16.88 -35.27
CA LEU A 214 -25.72 15.88 -35.60
C LEU A 214 -27.07 16.51 -35.92
N ALA A 215 -27.51 17.51 -35.15
CA ALA A 215 -28.75 18.22 -35.39
C ALA A 215 -28.74 18.95 -36.74
N GLN A 216 -27.63 19.60 -37.09
CA GLN A 216 -27.46 20.24 -38.39
C GLN A 216 -27.54 19.23 -39.54
N ARG A 217 -26.79 18.11 -39.46
CA ARG A 217 -26.82 17.06 -40.50
C ARG A 217 -28.20 16.40 -40.63
N ALA A 218 -28.92 16.23 -39.52
CA ALA A 218 -30.28 15.71 -39.55
C ALA A 218 -31.24 16.67 -40.27
N LYS A 219 -31.09 17.99 -40.05
CA LYS A 219 -31.86 19.03 -40.73
C LYS A 219 -31.58 19.04 -42.24
N GLU A 220 -30.31 19.07 -42.64
CA GLU A 220 -29.90 19.02 -44.05
C GLU A 220 -30.40 17.74 -44.75
N LYS A 221 -30.35 16.57 -44.07
CA LYS A 221 -30.88 15.32 -44.62
C LYS A 221 -32.40 15.37 -44.79
N LYS A 222 -33.13 16.01 -43.85
CA LYS A 222 -34.58 16.19 -43.94
C LYS A 222 -34.94 17.13 -45.10
N GLU A 223 -34.22 18.23 -45.28
CA GLU A 223 -34.38 19.17 -46.40
C GLU A 223 -34.12 18.47 -47.75
N LYS A 224 -32.98 17.77 -47.90
CA LYS A 224 -32.69 16.98 -49.11
C LYS A 224 -33.78 15.96 -49.43
N ARG A 225 -34.32 15.28 -48.41
CA ARG A 225 -35.44 14.34 -48.58
C ARG A 225 -36.71 15.06 -49.02
N GLN A 226 -37.02 16.22 -48.46
CA GLN A 226 -38.17 17.03 -48.86
C GLN A 226 -38.02 17.52 -50.31
N ASP A 227 -36.83 17.96 -50.73
CA ASP A 227 -36.57 18.37 -52.10
C ASP A 227 -36.69 17.22 -53.09
N GLN A 228 -36.21 16.02 -52.74
CA GLN A 228 -36.44 14.81 -53.55
C GLN A 228 -37.93 14.48 -53.67
N ILE A 229 -38.70 14.59 -52.57
CA ILE A 229 -40.15 14.39 -52.61
C ILE A 229 -40.83 15.45 -53.49
N ARG A 230 -40.42 16.72 -53.39
CA ARG A 230 -40.92 17.81 -54.25
C ARG A 230 -40.63 17.53 -55.72
N ARG A 231 -39.39 17.16 -56.07
CA ARG A 231 -39.00 16.78 -57.44
C ARG A 231 -39.77 15.58 -57.96
N ARG A 232 -40.00 14.56 -57.12
CA ARG A 232 -40.82 13.39 -57.49
C ARG A 232 -42.28 13.77 -57.72
N ARG A 233 -42.84 14.63 -56.86
CA ARG A 233 -44.22 15.12 -57.02
C ARG A 233 -44.39 15.96 -58.28
N SER A 234 -43.46 16.87 -58.58
CA SER A 234 -43.49 17.65 -59.82
C SER A 234 -43.36 16.77 -61.06
N ALA A 235 -42.49 15.74 -61.04
CA ALA A 235 -42.37 14.78 -62.13
C ALA A 235 -43.62 13.90 -62.32
N SER A 236 -44.29 13.50 -61.22
CA SER A 236 -45.58 12.79 -61.33
C SER A 236 -46.70 13.69 -61.85
N GLN A 237 -46.65 15.00 -61.52
CA GLN A 237 -47.64 15.97 -61.99
C GLN A 237 -47.46 16.28 -63.48
N SER A 238 -46.22 16.37 -63.97
CA SER A 238 -45.94 16.50 -65.41
C SER A 238 -46.35 15.26 -66.20
N GLN A 239 -46.17 14.05 -65.64
CA GLN A 239 -46.68 12.81 -66.25
C GLN A 239 -48.22 12.72 -66.25
N SER A 240 -48.89 13.30 -65.25
CA SER A 240 -50.36 13.39 -65.21
C SER A 240 -50.90 14.41 -66.21
N GLN A 241 -50.17 15.49 -66.51
CA GLN A 241 -50.56 16.46 -67.55
C GLN A 241 -50.26 15.96 -68.97
N SER A 242 -49.26 15.09 -69.16
CA SER A 242 -49.04 14.42 -70.45
C SER A 242 -50.02 13.27 -70.73
N SER A 243 -50.87 12.89 -69.77
CA SER A 243 -51.91 11.86 -69.93
C SER A 243 -53.34 12.41 -69.99
N THR A 244 -53.53 13.74 -69.92
CA THR A 244 -54.80 14.40 -70.27
C THR A 244 -54.90 14.58 -71.79
N GLY A 245 -55.04 13.45 -72.47
CA GLY A 245 -55.25 13.34 -73.92
C GLY A 245 -56.07 12.09 -74.25
N ALA A 246 -57.17 11.86 -73.52
CA ALA A 246 -58.21 10.91 -73.91
C ALA A 246 -59.54 11.27 -73.22
N ALA A 247 -60.60 11.33 -74.03
CA ALA A 247 -61.96 11.79 -73.74
C ALA A 247 -62.79 10.78 -72.88
N PRO A 248 -64.00 11.15 -72.42
CA PRO A 248 -64.54 10.76 -71.11
C PRO A 248 -65.27 9.40 -71.10
N ALA A 249 -65.31 8.76 -69.93
CA ALA A 249 -66.13 7.58 -69.66
C ALA A 249 -67.39 7.93 -68.81
N PRO A 250 -68.54 7.28 -69.05
CA PRO A 250 -69.88 7.69 -68.58
C PRO A 250 -70.20 7.28 -67.11
N PRO A 251 -71.35 7.70 -66.53
CA PRO A 251 -71.49 7.90 -65.09
C PRO A 251 -71.74 6.62 -64.28
N LYS A 252 -71.28 6.63 -63.03
CA LYS A 252 -71.37 5.50 -62.08
C LYS A 252 -72.77 5.32 -61.49
N ALA A 253 -73.24 4.08 -61.46
CA ALA A 253 -74.36 3.61 -60.64
C ALA A 253 -73.90 3.21 -59.21
N PRO A 254 -74.79 3.25 -58.19
CA PRO A 254 -74.41 3.11 -56.78
C PRO A 254 -74.57 1.68 -56.26
N LYS A 255 -73.74 1.31 -55.26
CA LYS A 255 -73.90 0.30 -54.18
C LYS A 255 -72.49 -0.01 -53.64
N ALA A 256 -72.21 -0.38 -52.39
CA ALA A 256 -72.96 -0.50 -51.14
C ALA A 256 -71.91 -0.56 -50.00
N ALA A 257 -72.32 -0.28 -48.77
CA ALA A 257 -71.49 -0.42 -47.57
C ALA A 257 -71.07 -1.88 -47.30
N LYS A 258 -69.83 -2.07 -46.82
CA LYS A 258 -69.48 -3.22 -45.97
C LYS A 258 -68.32 -2.84 -45.03
N ALA A 259 -68.56 -3.05 -43.74
CA ALA A 259 -67.64 -2.80 -42.63
C ALA A 259 -66.69 -4.01 -42.39
N PRO A 260 -66.03 -4.12 -41.23
CA PRO A 260 -64.61 -3.82 -40.96
C PRO A 260 -63.73 -5.08 -40.83
N ALA A 261 -62.40 -4.92 -40.83
CA ALA A 261 -61.49 -5.94 -40.29
C ALA A 261 -60.14 -5.34 -39.85
N ALA A 262 -59.86 -5.43 -38.53
CA ALA A 262 -58.52 -5.54 -37.96
C ALA A 262 -58.24 -7.06 -37.71
N PRO A 263 -57.11 -7.54 -37.13
CA PRO A 263 -55.84 -6.92 -36.71
C PRO A 263 -54.59 -7.79 -37.08
N LYS A 264 -53.43 -7.48 -36.47
CA LYS A 264 -52.23 -8.32 -36.11
C LYS A 264 -50.91 -7.79 -36.70
N ALA A 265 -49.75 -7.79 -36.02
CA ALA A 265 -49.37 -8.09 -34.64
C ALA A 265 -47.92 -7.58 -34.37
N ALA A 266 -47.61 -7.40 -33.06
CA ALA A 266 -46.33 -7.48 -32.32
C ALA A 266 -44.98 -7.25 -33.05
N THR A 267 -44.05 -6.45 -32.52
CA THR A 267 -43.15 -6.71 -31.35
C THR A 267 -42.37 -5.41 -31.03
N ALA A 268 -41.77 -5.11 -29.88
CA ALA A 268 -41.62 -5.69 -28.56
C ALA A 268 -41.01 -4.57 -27.67
N GLN A 269 -41.31 -4.60 -26.37
CA GLN A 269 -40.78 -3.70 -25.35
C GLN A 269 -39.30 -3.99 -25.06
N ALA A 270 -38.51 -2.96 -24.76
CA ALA A 270 -37.32 -3.09 -23.94
C ALA A 270 -37.41 -2.11 -22.76
N LYS A 271 -37.75 -2.66 -21.59
CA LYS A 271 -37.63 -2.07 -20.25
C LYS A 271 -36.17 -1.69 -19.98
N ALA A 272 -35.93 -0.49 -19.46
CA ALA A 272 -34.76 -0.18 -18.64
C ALA A 272 -35.24 0.21 -17.22
N PRO A 273 -34.54 -0.21 -16.16
CA PRO A 273 -35.08 -0.25 -14.81
C PRO A 273 -35.06 1.11 -14.10
N ALA A 274 -36.11 1.36 -13.34
CA ALA A 274 -36.23 2.44 -12.37
C ALA A 274 -35.13 2.32 -11.29
N LYS A 275 -34.45 3.43 -11.03
CA LYS A 275 -33.52 3.59 -9.90
C LYS A 275 -34.29 4.19 -8.73
N ALA A 276 -34.26 3.52 -7.59
CA ALA A 276 -34.90 3.92 -6.34
C ALA A 276 -34.52 5.36 -5.89
N PRO A 277 -35.43 6.12 -5.26
CA PRO A 277 -35.13 7.42 -4.68
C PRO A 277 -34.32 7.29 -3.38
N ALA A 278 -33.41 8.24 -3.20
CA ALA A 278 -32.56 8.37 -2.04
C ALA A 278 -33.38 8.68 -0.76
N LYS A 279 -33.09 7.94 0.32
CA LYS A 279 -33.53 8.28 1.67
C LYS A 279 -32.83 9.56 2.14
N GLU A 280 -33.63 10.60 2.33
CA GLU A 280 -33.30 11.78 3.11
C GLU A 280 -33.26 11.38 4.60
N ALA A 281 -32.09 11.54 5.24
CA ALA A 281 -31.92 11.32 6.67
C ALA A 281 -31.59 12.66 7.34
N ALA A 282 -32.60 13.20 8.00
CA ALA A 282 -32.54 14.37 8.86
C ALA A 282 -31.47 14.18 9.96
N LYS A 283 -30.56 15.16 10.08
CA LYS A 283 -29.68 15.31 11.26
C LYS A 283 -30.43 16.11 12.33
N THR A 284 -31.00 15.41 13.30
CA THR A 284 -31.37 15.99 14.59
C THR A 284 -30.10 16.31 15.40
N LYS A 285 -30.04 17.55 15.87
CA LYS A 285 -29.05 18.06 16.82
C LYS A 285 -29.34 17.43 18.20
N SER A 286 -28.36 16.81 18.84
CA SER A 286 -28.38 16.62 20.29
C SER A 286 -27.15 17.27 20.93
N LYS A 287 -27.45 18.26 21.77
CA LYS A 287 -26.53 18.93 22.71
C LYS A 287 -26.10 17.91 23.77
N ALA A 288 -24.81 17.79 24.03
CA ALA A 288 -24.29 17.20 25.26
C ALA A 288 -23.60 18.30 26.09
N LYS A 289 -24.17 18.59 27.25
CA LYS A 289 -23.61 19.42 28.33
C LYS A 289 -22.50 18.64 29.06
N PRO A 290 -21.51 19.30 29.68
CA PRO A 290 -20.44 18.63 30.42
C PRO A 290 -20.92 18.29 31.84
N LYS A 291 -20.50 17.13 32.37
CA LYS A 291 -20.54 16.85 33.80
C LYS A 291 -19.12 16.86 34.34
N GLY A 292 -18.86 17.77 35.28
CA GLY A 292 -17.78 17.67 36.25
C GLY A 292 -18.39 17.32 37.60
N LYS A 293 -17.80 16.32 38.26
CA LYS A 293 -17.38 16.25 39.65
C LYS A 293 -16.55 14.99 39.78
#